data_AF-A0A7V9PMH2-F1
#
_entry.id   AF-A0A7V9PMH2-F1
#
_cell.length_a   1.000
_cell.length_b   1.000
_cell.length_c   1.000
_cell.angle_alpha   90.00
_cell.angle_beta   90.00
_cell.angle_gamma   90.00
#
_symmetry.space_group_name_H-M   'P 1'
#
loop_
_entity.id
_entity.type
_entity.pdbx_description
1 polymer ?
#
loop_
_entity_poly.entity_id
_entity_poly.type
_entity_poly.pdbx_seq_one_letter_code
_entity_poly.pdbx_strand_id
1 'polypeptide(L)'
;MEFVEVASADQLGNEEKCAVEVGGKRVVLARVEGKLYALGAICTHERANLDEGTLMGHELYCPLHFSCFDVRTGEAMGPPADKSTKVYAVKVEDGKVLVSSDPVDPDELEEVEVGDAAPPVQAATATAADGDRQERTPVATAAAPADTAQDNGAPVDRAADEQPSVEQPAEKQSAADAAAPPPREVADGTGETGKPPPPTPQFAPAGPVTVFARVITRIEELEWLDNAAQQLGAGLRPIREGERTGKVFELLHGRLTGHALHPAMSDLPLGLWVGQVALDAVGEHGAAGKLGALGIASGVGAAVTGTADWTVSDGGDRRVGLLHGIGQLAAMTIQGGSLVARVKGRQGPAKVLAGVGLGVSVAFAYLGGHLVLGRGVMVDHTAWNVEPRRWTQAIVVTDLSSGDFKAVDVEGRSVLVSRSEDTVSAIDNICSHAGGPLNTGKVEDGVVTCPWHGSQFCLKDGSVRRGPAQHPQPLLETREHAGWIEVRARR
;
A
#
# COMPACT_ATOMS: atom_id res chain seq x y z
N MET A 1 22.03 5.42 -18.27
CA MET A 1 20.62 5.18 -18.62
C MET A 1 20.62 3.96 -19.53
N GLU A 2 20.00 2.87 -19.11
CA GLU A 2 19.92 1.65 -19.89
C GLU A 2 18.67 1.71 -20.79
N PHE A 3 18.77 1.16 -22.00
CA PHE A 3 17.70 1.16 -22.99
C PHE A 3 17.30 -0.28 -23.30
N VAL A 4 16.00 -0.53 -23.29
CA VAL A 4 15.41 -1.85 -23.57
C VAL A 4 14.75 -1.80 -24.94
N GLU A 5 15.07 -2.77 -25.81
CA GLU A 5 14.38 -2.96 -27.08
C GLU A 5 12.95 -3.45 -26.81
N VAL A 6 11.96 -2.73 -27.32
CA VAL A 6 10.54 -3.01 -27.00
C VAL A 6 9.68 -3.34 -28.21
N ALA A 7 10.04 -2.87 -29.40
CA ALA A 7 9.25 -3.03 -30.62
C ALA A 7 10.10 -2.77 -31.87
N SER A 8 9.59 -3.20 -33.03
CA SER A 8 10.08 -2.70 -34.32
C SER A 8 9.45 -1.32 -34.63
N ALA A 9 10.18 -0.44 -35.32
CA ALA A 9 9.71 0.92 -35.62
C ALA A 9 8.48 0.96 -36.56
N ASP A 10 8.25 -0.12 -37.31
CA ASP A 10 7.08 -0.30 -38.19
C ASP A 10 5.90 -1.02 -37.51
N GLN A 11 6.06 -1.46 -36.26
CA GLN A 11 5.04 -2.22 -35.53
C GLN A 11 3.88 -1.34 -35.05
N LEU A 12 4.10 -0.03 -34.92
CA LEU A 12 3.11 0.93 -34.43
C LEU A 12 2.76 1.95 -35.52
N GLY A 13 1.51 1.93 -35.97
CA GLY A 13 0.96 2.89 -36.93
C GLY A 13 0.81 4.28 -36.31
N ASN A 14 0.60 5.30 -37.14
CA ASN A 14 0.31 6.64 -36.63
C ASN A 14 -1.05 6.68 -35.92
N GLU A 15 -1.14 7.43 -34.81
CA GLU A 15 -2.28 7.47 -33.88
C GLU A 15 -2.57 6.14 -33.16
N GLU A 16 -1.58 5.26 -33.06
CA GLU A 16 -1.70 4.01 -32.33
C GLU A 16 -0.90 4.04 -31.03
N LYS A 17 -1.29 3.14 -30.11
CA LYS A 17 -0.53 2.84 -28.89
C LYS A 17 -0.54 1.35 -28.59
N CYS A 18 0.47 0.90 -27.87
CA CYS A 18 0.51 -0.45 -27.31
C CYS A 18 1.17 -0.44 -25.93
N ALA A 19 0.97 -1.52 -25.17
CA ALA A 19 1.75 -1.78 -23.97
C ALA A 19 3.07 -2.46 -24.33
N VAL A 20 4.14 -2.01 -23.69
CA VAL A 20 5.46 -2.63 -23.74
C VAL A 20 6.00 -2.81 -22.32
N GLU A 21 6.93 -3.75 -22.16
CA GLU A 21 7.58 -4.02 -20.88
C GLU A 21 9.01 -3.46 -20.90
N VAL A 22 9.34 -2.67 -19.88
CA VAL A 22 10.63 -1.99 -19.75
C VAL A 22 11.13 -2.16 -18.32
N GLY A 23 12.13 -3.02 -18.11
CA GLY A 23 12.69 -3.28 -16.78
C GLY A 23 11.65 -3.74 -15.74
N GLY A 24 10.73 -4.62 -16.15
CA GLY A 24 9.62 -5.10 -15.31
C GLY A 24 8.47 -4.11 -15.09
N LYS A 25 8.45 -2.98 -15.82
CA LYS A 25 7.39 -1.97 -15.75
C LYS A 25 6.57 -1.95 -17.05
N ARG A 26 5.25 -1.83 -16.93
CA ARG A 26 4.36 -1.61 -18.07
C ARG A 26 4.40 -0.14 -18.52
N VAL A 27 4.69 0.08 -19.78
CA VAL A 27 4.80 1.41 -20.41
C VAL A 27 3.88 1.44 -21.63
N VAL A 28 3.17 2.56 -21.83
CA VAL A 28 2.46 2.84 -23.08
C VAL A 28 3.47 3.42 -24.05
N LEU A 29 3.67 2.74 -25.18
CA LEU A 29 4.33 3.30 -26.35
C LEU A 29 3.24 3.83 -27.27
N ALA A 30 3.30 5.12 -27.61
CA ALA A 30 2.34 5.79 -28.49
C ALA A 30 3.06 6.41 -29.68
N ARG A 31 2.44 6.37 -30.87
CA ARG A 31 2.89 7.09 -32.06
C ARG A 31 1.85 8.13 -32.45
N VAL A 32 2.23 9.40 -32.44
CA VAL A 32 1.35 10.53 -32.76
C VAL A 32 2.11 11.45 -33.70
N GLU A 33 1.48 11.84 -34.81
CA GLU A 33 2.10 12.68 -35.85
C GLU A 33 3.51 12.19 -36.31
N GLY A 34 3.68 10.87 -36.43
CA GLY A 34 4.93 10.24 -36.85
C GLY A 34 6.00 10.16 -35.75
N LYS A 35 5.74 10.69 -34.55
CA LYS A 35 6.67 10.71 -33.42
C LYS A 35 6.33 9.68 -32.37
N LEU A 36 7.33 9.10 -31.74
CA LEU A 36 7.16 8.13 -30.65
C LEU A 36 7.24 8.80 -29.28
N TYR A 37 6.35 8.37 -28.40
CA TYR A 37 6.26 8.81 -27.01
C TYR A 37 6.09 7.59 -26.10
N ALA A 38 6.66 7.65 -24.89
CA ALA A 38 6.56 6.59 -23.91
C ALA A 38 6.19 7.14 -22.53
N LEU A 39 5.11 6.64 -21.95
CA LEU A 39 4.59 7.05 -20.64
C LEU A 39 4.17 5.84 -19.79
N GLY A 40 4.17 5.99 -18.47
CA GLY A 40 3.78 4.92 -17.56
C GLY A 40 2.35 4.44 -17.84
N ALA A 41 2.15 3.13 -17.90
CA ALA A 41 0.87 2.54 -18.31
C ALA A 41 -0.19 2.46 -17.21
N ILE A 42 0.11 2.90 -15.98
CA ILE A 42 -0.81 2.81 -14.84
C ILE A 42 -1.35 4.19 -14.52
N CYS A 43 -2.67 4.34 -14.61
CA CYS A 43 -3.36 5.58 -14.28
C CYS A 43 -3.09 5.99 -12.83
N THR A 44 -2.73 7.25 -12.62
CA THR A 44 -2.39 7.79 -11.30
C THR A 44 -3.58 8.02 -10.37
N HIS A 45 -4.81 7.95 -10.89
CA HIS A 45 -6.04 8.04 -10.11
C HIS A 45 -6.39 6.69 -9.44
N GLU A 46 -6.70 5.66 -10.25
CA GLU A 46 -7.18 4.35 -9.76
C GLU A 46 -6.53 3.17 -10.50
N ARG A 47 -5.28 3.34 -10.93
CA ARG A 47 -4.41 2.25 -11.41
C ARG A 47 -4.94 1.44 -12.61
N ALA A 48 -5.88 1.99 -13.37
CA ALA A 48 -6.32 1.41 -14.63
C ALA A 48 -5.17 1.40 -15.66
N ASN A 49 -5.19 0.41 -16.56
CA ASN A 49 -4.24 0.29 -17.66
C ASN A 49 -4.53 1.37 -18.72
N LEU A 50 -3.61 2.31 -18.91
CA LEU A 50 -3.72 3.39 -19.89
C LEU A 50 -3.55 2.90 -21.33
N ASP A 51 -2.89 1.76 -21.56
CA ASP A 51 -2.82 1.13 -22.88
C ASP A 51 -4.19 0.65 -23.38
N GLU A 52 -5.11 0.33 -22.47
CA GLU A 52 -6.51 0.02 -22.78
C GLU A 52 -7.37 1.28 -23.00
N GLY A 53 -6.78 2.47 -22.81
CA GLY A 53 -7.44 3.76 -22.97
C GLY A 53 -7.69 4.18 -24.42
N THR A 54 -8.12 5.42 -24.62
CA THR A 54 -8.30 6.00 -25.97
C THR A 54 -7.24 7.07 -26.23
N LEU A 55 -6.49 6.96 -27.33
CA LEU A 55 -5.54 7.98 -27.78
C LEU A 55 -6.25 8.89 -28.78
N MET A 56 -6.16 10.20 -28.59
CA MET A 56 -6.66 11.21 -29.51
C MET A 56 -5.60 12.31 -29.67
N GLY A 57 -4.81 12.25 -30.74
CA GLY A 57 -3.62 13.10 -30.85
C GLY A 57 -2.69 12.83 -29.66
N HIS A 58 -2.17 13.88 -29.02
CA HIS A 58 -1.30 13.75 -27.85
C HIS A 58 -2.04 13.45 -26.54
N GLU A 59 -3.36 13.27 -26.56
CA GLU A 59 -4.17 13.06 -25.36
C GLU A 59 -4.52 11.57 -25.18
N LEU A 60 -4.10 10.99 -24.06
CA LEU A 60 -4.43 9.62 -23.67
C LEU A 60 -5.48 9.60 -22.54
N TYR A 61 -6.67 9.11 -22.88
CA TYR A 61 -7.80 9.00 -21.97
C TYR A 61 -7.83 7.63 -21.30
N CYS A 62 -7.79 7.64 -19.96
CA CYS A 62 -7.97 6.47 -19.11
C CYS A 62 -9.32 5.78 -19.41
N PRO A 63 -9.36 4.44 -19.57
CA PRO A 63 -10.59 3.72 -19.94
C PRO A 63 -11.62 3.67 -18.82
N LEU A 64 -11.22 3.95 -17.57
CA LEU A 64 -12.09 3.79 -16.41
C LEU A 64 -12.91 5.06 -16.13
N HIS A 65 -12.23 6.17 -15.84
CA HIS A 65 -12.84 7.42 -15.41
C HIS A 65 -12.45 8.61 -16.29
N PHE A 66 -11.88 8.36 -17.47
CA PHE A 66 -11.56 9.36 -18.50
C PHE A 66 -10.55 10.44 -18.07
N SER A 67 -9.74 10.18 -17.05
CA SER A 67 -8.56 11.01 -16.78
C SER A 67 -7.71 11.13 -18.03
N CYS A 68 -7.31 12.34 -18.37
CA CYS A 68 -6.56 12.64 -19.59
C CYS A 68 -5.10 12.91 -19.26
N PHE A 69 -4.20 12.29 -20.01
CA PHE A 69 -2.76 12.48 -19.88
C PHE A 69 -2.17 12.96 -21.20
N ASP A 70 -1.27 13.95 -21.16
CA ASP A 70 -0.47 14.30 -22.33
C ASP A 70 0.63 13.25 -22.53
N VAL A 71 0.69 12.59 -23.68
CA VAL A 71 1.67 11.51 -23.93
C VAL A 71 3.12 12.00 -23.99
N ARG A 72 3.33 13.30 -24.23
CA ARG A 72 4.67 13.92 -24.36
C ARG A 72 5.28 14.18 -23.00
N THR A 73 4.47 14.66 -22.06
CA THR A 73 4.93 15.11 -20.74
C THR A 73 4.48 14.21 -19.59
N GLY A 74 3.49 13.36 -19.82
CA GLY A 74 2.80 12.59 -18.80
C GLY A 74 1.85 13.42 -17.93
N GLU A 75 1.65 14.70 -18.24
CA GLU A 75 0.86 15.63 -17.44
C GLU A 75 -0.61 15.19 -17.35
N ALA A 76 -1.16 15.21 -16.12
CA ALA A 76 -2.59 15.00 -15.89
C ALA A 76 -3.37 16.27 -16.27
N MET A 77 -4.04 16.24 -17.43
CA MET A 77 -4.74 17.37 -18.03
C MET A 77 -6.22 17.43 -17.67
N GLY A 78 -6.80 16.30 -17.26
CA GLY A 78 -8.23 16.17 -16.98
C GLY A 78 -8.54 15.31 -15.76
N PRO A 79 -9.49 15.73 -14.90
CA PRO A 79 -9.88 14.96 -13.72
C PRO A 79 -10.44 13.57 -14.10
N PRO A 80 -10.42 12.58 -13.19
CA PRO A 80 -10.09 12.72 -11.77
C PRO A 80 -8.60 12.59 -11.38
N ALA A 81 -7.70 12.28 -12.32
CA ALA A 81 -6.27 12.27 -12.00
C ALA A 81 -5.77 13.69 -11.71
N ASP A 82 -5.05 13.84 -10.60
CA ASP A 82 -4.38 15.09 -10.18
C ASP A 82 -2.84 14.98 -10.19
N LYS A 83 -2.32 13.77 -10.43
CA LYS A 83 -0.89 13.46 -10.50
C LYS A 83 -0.50 13.04 -11.91
N SER A 84 0.57 13.61 -12.44
CA SER A 84 1.16 13.22 -13.73
C SER A 84 1.76 11.81 -13.68
N THR A 85 1.70 11.08 -14.81
CA THR A 85 2.44 9.82 -14.98
C THR A 85 3.92 10.10 -15.30
N LYS A 86 4.73 9.05 -15.28
CA LYS A 86 6.15 9.13 -15.67
C LYS A 86 6.29 9.02 -17.18
N VAL A 87 7.32 9.67 -17.72
CA VAL A 87 7.72 9.55 -19.13
C VAL A 87 9.09 8.91 -19.25
N TYR A 88 9.34 8.30 -20.40
CA TYR A 88 10.55 7.53 -20.69
C TYR A 88 11.14 8.02 -22.01
N ALA A 89 12.47 8.08 -22.08
CA ALA A 89 13.15 8.45 -23.31
C ALA A 89 13.01 7.31 -24.33
N VAL A 90 12.69 7.68 -25.56
CA VAL A 90 12.61 6.76 -26.70
C VAL A 90 13.81 7.03 -27.61
N LYS A 91 14.30 6.01 -28.32
CA LYS A 91 15.21 6.15 -29.45
C LYS A 91 14.95 5.08 -30.49
N VAL A 92 15.37 5.33 -31.72
CA VAL A 92 15.33 4.32 -32.80
C VAL A 92 16.74 4.05 -33.29
N GLU A 93 17.17 2.80 -33.21
CA GLU A 93 18.46 2.32 -33.71
C GLU A 93 18.23 1.09 -34.58
N ASP A 94 18.77 1.09 -35.80
CA ASP A 94 18.65 -0.03 -36.75
C ASP A 94 17.20 -0.52 -36.97
N GLY A 95 16.23 0.39 -36.96
CA GLY A 95 14.81 0.09 -37.13
C GLY A 95 14.11 -0.47 -35.89
N LYS A 96 14.79 -0.52 -34.75
CA LYS A 96 14.24 -0.98 -33.46
C LYS A 96 13.93 0.21 -32.56
N VAL A 97 12.81 0.15 -31.86
CA VAL A 97 12.44 1.12 -30.82
C VAL A 97 13.03 0.67 -29.50
N LEU A 98 13.80 1.55 -28.87
CA LEU A 98 14.34 1.35 -27.55
C LEU A 98 13.78 2.39 -26.58
N VAL A 99 13.45 1.96 -25.37
CA VAL A 99 12.89 2.82 -24.30
C VAL A 99 13.79 2.76 -23.07
N SER A 100 14.01 3.89 -22.41
CA SER A 100 14.85 3.96 -21.20
C SER A 100 14.23 3.17 -20.03
N SER A 101 15.05 2.45 -19.26
CA SER A 101 14.60 1.67 -18.09
C SER A 101 14.19 2.53 -16.89
N ASP A 102 14.80 3.71 -16.79
CA ASP A 102 14.50 4.75 -15.82
C ASP A 102 13.65 5.86 -16.47
N PRO A 103 12.67 6.44 -15.75
CA PRO A 103 11.94 7.60 -16.21
C PRO A 103 12.83 8.84 -16.25
N VAL A 104 12.47 9.80 -17.11
CA VAL A 104 13.22 11.04 -17.32
C VAL A 104 12.40 12.26 -16.97
N ASP A 105 13.06 13.40 -16.82
CA ASP A 105 12.38 14.69 -16.74
C ASP A 105 11.76 15.01 -18.12
N PRO A 106 10.47 15.38 -18.20
CA PRO A 106 9.84 15.78 -19.45
C PRO A 106 10.60 16.88 -20.22
N ASP A 107 11.28 17.78 -19.51
CA ASP A 107 12.03 18.89 -20.12
C ASP A 107 13.34 18.42 -20.79
N GLU A 108 13.78 17.19 -20.52
CA GLU A 108 14.98 16.56 -21.09
C GLU A 108 14.67 15.61 -22.26
N LEU A 109 13.39 15.48 -22.65
CA LEU A 109 12.99 14.59 -23.75
C LEU A 109 13.32 15.18 -25.12
N GLU A 110 14.00 14.37 -25.95
CA GLU A 110 14.14 14.63 -27.37
C GLU A 110 13.01 13.93 -28.15
N GLU A 111 12.44 14.63 -29.13
CA GLU A 111 11.42 14.06 -30.01
C GLU A 111 12.03 13.05 -30.98
N VAL A 112 11.40 11.88 -31.11
CA VAL A 112 11.86 10.83 -32.01
C VAL A 112 10.88 10.65 -33.15
N GLU A 113 11.28 11.12 -34.34
CA GLU A 113 10.53 10.91 -35.58
C GLU A 113 10.81 9.53 -36.17
N VAL A 114 9.76 8.84 -36.57
CA VAL A 114 9.83 7.60 -37.34
C VAL A 114 9.22 7.90 -38.70
N GLY A 115 10.01 7.68 -39.76
CA GLY A 115 9.54 7.85 -41.14
C GLY A 115 8.26 7.06 -41.40
N ASP A 116 7.45 7.53 -42.34
CA ASP A 116 6.16 6.91 -42.68
C ASP A 116 6.37 5.45 -43.08
N ALA A 117 6.05 4.53 -42.16
CA ALA A 117 5.83 3.15 -42.51
C ALA A 117 4.50 3.11 -43.27
N ALA A 118 4.49 2.46 -44.43
CA ALA A 118 3.26 2.25 -45.20
C ALA A 118 2.16 1.68 -44.30
N PRO A 119 0.88 2.06 -44.50
CA PRO A 119 -0.20 1.62 -43.62
C PRO A 119 -0.24 0.09 -43.52
N PRO A 120 -0.48 -0.47 -42.32
CA PRO A 120 -0.63 -1.90 -42.17
C PRO A 120 -1.79 -2.39 -43.04
N VAL A 121 -1.53 -3.50 -43.73
CA VAL A 121 -2.48 -4.20 -44.60
C VAL A 121 -3.77 -4.45 -43.83
N GLN A 122 -4.88 -4.11 -44.48
CA GLN A 122 -6.26 -4.26 -44.02
C GLN A 122 -6.46 -5.54 -43.20
N ALA A 123 -7.11 -5.36 -42.05
CA ALA A 123 -7.75 -6.43 -41.29
C ALA A 123 -8.44 -7.41 -42.24
N ALA A 124 -8.02 -8.67 -42.18
CA ALA A 124 -8.69 -9.75 -42.88
C ALA A 124 -10.17 -9.73 -42.51
N THR A 125 -11.00 -9.45 -43.51
CA THR A 125 -12.44 -9.58 -43.46
C THR A 125 -12.79 -11.02 -43.11
N ALA A 126 -13.19 -11.29 -41.88
CA ALA A 126 -14.01 -12.44 -41.56
C ALA A 126 -15.41 -12.15 -42.10
N THR A 127 -15.75 -12.83 -43.19
CA THR A 127 -17.06 -12.81 -43.83
C THR A 127 -18.17 -13.10 -42.84
N ALA A 128 -19.13 -12.19 -42.75
CA ALA A 128 -20.41 -12.41 -42.12
C ALA A 128 -21.15 -13.56 -42.84
N ALA A 129 -21.51 -14.59 -42.09
CA ALA A 129 -22.59 -15.49 -42.44
C ALA A 129 -23.87 -14.93 -41.80
N ASP A 130 -24.84 -14.68 -42.67
CA ASP A 130 -26.21 -14.23 -42.42
C ASP A 130 -26.94 -15.19 -41.44
N GLY A 131 -27.66 -14.66 -40.46
CA GLY A 131 -28.29 -15.49 -39.43
C GLY A 131 -29.02 -14.75 -38.33
N ASP A 132 -30.17 -14.19 -38.69
CA ASP A 132 -31.34 -13.91 -37.85
C ASP A 132 -31.30 -12.73 -36.86
N ARG A 133 -32.02 -11.68 -37.26
CA ARG A 133 -32.29 -10.45 -36.54
C ARG A 133 -33.57 -10.65 -35.73
N GLN A 134 -33.45 -10.91 -34.43
CA GLN A 134 -34.54 -10.63 -33.50
C GLN A 134 -34.21 -9.40 -32.66
N GLU A 135 -35.03 -8.38 -32.91
CA GLU A 135 -35.11 -7.12 -32.21
C GLU A 135 -35.27 -7.33 -30.69
N ARG A 136 -34.46 -6.64 -29.89
CA ARG A 136 -34.81 -6.36 -28.50
C ARG A 136 -34.88 -4.85 -28.30
N THR A 137 -36.11 -4.37 -28.24
CA THR A 137 -36.52 -3.07 -27.72
C THR A 137 -36.01 -2.83 -26.29
N PRO A 138 -35.77 -1.57 -25.90
CA PRO A 138 -35.27 -1.23 -24.57
C PRO A 138 -36.40 -1.30 -23.55
N VAL A 139 -36.16 -1.90 -22.39
CA VAL A 139 -37.04 -1.78 -21.23
C VAL A 139 -36.28 -1.17 -20.07
N ALA A 140 -36.95 -0.18 -19.51
CA ALA A 140 -36.55 0.73 -18.46
C ALA A 140 -36.16 0.06 -17.14
N THR A 141 -35.38 0.83 -16.40
CA THR A 141 -35.27 0.86 -14.93
C THR A 141 -36.57 0.48 -14.21
N ALA A 142 -36.48 -0.53 -13.34
CA ALA A 142 -37.33 -0.67 -12.18
C ALA A 142 -36.55 -1.40 -11.07
N ALA A 143 -36.49 -0.75 -9.90
CA ALA A 143 -36.05 -1.36 -8.65
C ALA A 143 -37.11 -2.35 -8.13
N ALA A 144 -36.65 -3.42 -7.47
CA ALA A 144 -37.31 -4.17 -6.38
C ALA A 144 -36.55 -5.51 -6.13
N PRO A 145 -36.82 -6.24 -5.04
CA PRO A 145 -36.86 -5.85 -3.63
C PRO A 145 -35.99 -6.78 -2.75
N ALA A 146 -35.90 -6.46 -1.45
CA ALA A 146 -35.39 -7.37 -0.44
C ALA A 146 -36.34 -8.56 -0.28
N ASP A 147 -35.80 -9.78 -0.24
CA ASP A 147 -36.55 -10.97 0.17
C ASP A 147 -35.76 -11.77 1.21
N THR A 148 -36.38 -11.87 2.37
CA THR A 148 -36.00 -12.69 3.52
C THR A 148 -36.34 -14.15 3.22
N ALA A 149 -35.35 -15.04 3.23
CA ALA A 149 -35.57 -16.48 3.32
C ALA A 149 -34.86 -17.02 4.57
N GLN A 150 -35.66 -17.40 5.56
CA GLN A 150 -35.27 -18.28 6.65
C GLN A 150 -34.99 -19.67 6.08
N ASP A 151 -33.82 -20.22 6.38
CA ASP A 151 -33.59 -21.67 6.34
C ASP A 151 -33.02 -22.12 7.68
N ASN A 152 -33.66 -23.12 8.26
CA ASN A 152 -33.42 -23.67 9.59
C ASN A 152 -33.10 -25.16 9.45
N GLY A 153 -31.96 -25.56 10.02
CA GLY A 153 -31.62 -26.95 10.37
C GLY A 153 -30.62 -27.58 9.41
N ALA A 154 -29.58 -28.30 9.82
CA ALA A 154 -29.14 -28.80 11.12
C ALA A 154 -27.68 -29.32 10.90
N PRO A 155 -26.93 -29.71 11.95
CA PRO A 155 -25.48 -29.62 12.00
C PRO A 155 -24.76 -30.79 11.30
N VAL A 156 -23.55 -30.55 10.81
CA VAL A 156 -22.64 -31.62 10.38
C VAL A 156 -21.41 -31.62 11.29
N ASP A 157 -21.10 -32.82 11.75
CA ASP A 157 -20.29 -33.19 12.90
C ASP A 157 -18.85 -32.64 12.90
N ARG A 158 -18.44 -32.13 14.07
CA ARG A 158 -17.03 -31.99 14.43
C ARG A 158 -16.52 -33.35 14.88
N ALA A 159 -15.83 -34.05 13.99
CA ALA A 159 -14.94 -35.12 14.39
C ALA A 159 -13.73 -34.50 15.11
N ALA A 160 -13.65 -34.75 16.42
CA ALA A 160 -12.42 -34.66 17.17
C ALA A 160 -11.49 -35.76 16.68
N ASP A 161 -10.24 -35.41 16.37
CA ASP A 161 -9.18 -36.40 16.27
C ASP A 161 -7.89 -35.83 16.85
N GLU A 162 -7.21 -36.73 17.54
CA GLU A 162 -6.29 -36.53 18.65
C GLU A 162 -4.97 -35.85 18.26
N GLN A 163 -4.49 -34.94 19.13
CA GLN A 163 -3.11 -34.49 19.10
C GLN A 163 -2.22 -35.58 19.72
N PRO A 164 -1.19 -36.11 19.03
CA PRO A 164 -0.16 -36.88 19.71
C PRO A 164 0.78 -35.92 20.44
N SER A 165 0.75 -35.99 21.76
CA SER A 165 1.74 -35.41 22.65
C SER A 165 3.13 -36.01 22.36
N VAL A 166 4.03 -35.20 21.81
CA VAL A 166 5.46 -35.51 21.76
C VAL A 166 6.15 -34.69 22.84
N GLU A 167 6.62 -35.38 23.89
CA GLU A 167 7.55 -34.84 24.88
C GLU A 167 8.82 -34.34 24.18
N GLN A 168 9.12 -33.05 24.30
CA GLN A 168 10.43 -32.50 23.96
C GLN A 168 11.39 -32.70 25.14
N PRO A 169 12.60 -33.26 24.93
CA PRO A 169 13.61 -33.26 25.98
C PRO A 169 14.16 -31.85 26.17
N ALA A 170 14.32 -31.46 27.44
CA ALA A 170 14.87 -30.19 27.85
C ALA A 170 16.36 -30.07 27.45
N GLU A 171 16.63 -29.38 26.35
CA GLU A 171 17.98 -28.85 26.07
C GLU A 171 18.05 -27.36 26.43
N LYS A 172 18.94 -27.08 27.40
CA LYS A 172 19.37 -25.74 27.76
C LYS A 172 20.04 -25.07 26.55
N GLN A 173 19.33 -24.19 25.86
CA GLN A 173 19.96 -23.19 25.01
C GLN A 173 20.22 -21.94 25.84
N SER A 174 21.50 -21.66 26.06
CA SER A 174 22.00 -20.48 26.75
C SER A 174 21.59 -19.22 25.99
N ALA A 175 21.12 -18.23 26.73
CA ALA A 175 21.02 -16.86 26.30
C ALA A 175 22.38 -16.36 25.76
N ALA A 176 22.44 -16.06 24.47
CA ALA A 176 23.51 -15.28 23.86
C ALA A 176 22.89 -14.39 22.77
N ASP A 177 22.83 -13.10 23.09
CA ASP A 177 22.92 -11.95 22.18
C ASP A 177 21.93 -11.85 21.00
N ALA A 178 20.67 -11.56 21.33
CA ALA A 178 19.78 -10.83 20.42
C ALA A 178 20.13 -9.33 20.45
N ALA A 179 21.25 -8.98 19.83
CA ALA A 179 21.61 -7.62 19.48
C ALA A 179 20.53 -7.01 18.57
N ALA A 180 20.25 -5.73 18.74
CA ALA A 180 19.37 -4.98 17.83
C ALA A 180 19.88 -5.15 16.38
N PRO A 181 18.99 -5.28 15.37
CA PRO A 181 19.44 -5.26 13.99
C PRO A 181 20.16 -3.92 13.73
N PRO A 182 21.29 -3.93 13.00
CA PRO A 182 22.01 -2.71 12.68
C PRO A 182 21.10 -1.73 11.91
N PRO A 183 21.36 -0.41 11.99
CA PRO A 183 20.72 0.54 11.09
C PRO A 183 20.95 0.10 9.65
N ARG A 184 20.03 0.47 8.74
CA ARG A 184 20.06 0.11 7.31
C ARG A 184 21.46 0.24 6.70
N GLU A 185 22.26 -0.81 6.78
CA GLU A 185 23.51 -0.98 6.08
C GLU A 185 23.22 -1.87 4.88
N VAL A 186 23.47 -1.30 3.71
CA VAL A 186 23.50 -2.00 2.43
C VAL A 186 24.55 -3.10 2.56
N ALA A 187 24.14 -4.36 2.47
CA ALA A 187 25.06 -5.48 2.48
C ALA A 187 25.98 -5.35 1.25
N ASP A 188 27.26 -5.08 1.51
CA ASP A 188 28.32 -5.04 0.50
C ASP A 188 28.61 -6.49 0.09
N GLY A 189 27.86 -6.97 -0.91
CA GLY A 189 28.12 -8.21 -1.62
C GLY A 189 28.84 -7.88 -2.92
N THR A 190 30.12 -8.23 -3.01
CA THR A 190 30.92 -8.09 -4.23
C THR A 190 30.31 -8.91 -5.37
N GLY A 191 29.77 -8.23 -6.39
CA GLY A 191 29.34 -8.85 -7.64
C GLY A 191 28.29 -8.01 -8.39
N GLU A 192 28.78 -7.05 -9.19
CA GLU A 192 28.05 -6.24 -10.17
C GLU A 192 27.11 -5.13 -9.64
N THR A 193 27.35 -3.92 -10.16
CA THR A 193 26.90 -2.61 -9.69
C THR A 193 25.37 -2.44 -9.72
N GLY A 194 24.71 -2.69 -8.60
CA GLY A 194 23.33 -2.28 -8.35
C GLY A 194 23.27 -0.82 -7.89
N LYS A 195 22.81 0.06 -8.78
CA LYS A 195 22.45 1.46 -8.46
C LYS A 195 21.50 1.47 -7.25
N PRO A 196 21.65 2.39 -6.26
CA PRO A 196 20.68 2.50 -5.17
C PRO A 196 19.26 2.65 -5.74
N PRO A 197 18.22 2.13 -5.05
CA PRO A 197 16.85 2.34 -5.51
C PRO A 197 16.66 3.85 -5.72
N PRO A 198 16.09 4.26 -6.86
CA PRO A 198 15.93 5.68 -7.15
C PRO A 198 15.20 6.32 -5.96
N PRO A 199 15.63 7.52 -5.52
CA PRO A 199 14.92 8.22 -4.46
C PRO A 199 13.44 8.27 -4.83
N THR A 200 12.58 7.96 -3.85
CA THR A 200 11.14 8.17 -3.99
C THR A 200 10.94 9.57 -4.57
N PRO A 201 10.19 9.76 -5.68
CA PRO A 201 10.12 11.07 -6.32
C PRO A 201 9.73 12.11 -5.28
N GLN A 202 10.64 13.05 -5.02
CA GLN A 202 10.34 14.21 -4.20
C GLN A 202 9.43 15.10 -5.04
N PHE A 203 8.12 14.91 -4.89
CA PHE A 203 7.16 15.82 -5.49
C PHE A 203 7.31 17.18 -4.79
N ALA A 204 7.70 18.21 -5.55
CA ALA A 204 7.55 19.58 -5.12
C ALA A 204 6.11 20.01 -5.46
N PRO A 205 5.15 20.03 -4.51
CA PRO A 205 3.86 20.63 -4.79
C PRO A 205 4.08 22.13 -5.06
N ALA A 206 3.30 22.76 -5.94
CA ALA A 206 3.26 24.22 -6.04
C ALA A 206 2.11 24.76 -5.17
N GLY A 207 2.34 25.82 -4.37
CA GLY A 207 1.33 26.47 -3.52
C GLY A 207 1.44 26.21 -2.00
N PRO A 208 0.45 26.55 -1.16
CA PRO A 208 0.50 26.44 0.31
C PRO A 208 0.75 25.01 0.85
N VAL A 209 0.52 23.99 0.01
CA VAL A 209 0.92 22.60 0.24
C VAL A 209 2.44 22.47 0.48
N THR A 210 3.27 23.36 -0.10
CA THR A 210 4.72 23.41 0.14
C THR A 210 5.12 23.69 1.57
N VAL A 211 4.34 24.50 2.31
CA VAL A 211 4.72 24.91 3.66
C VAL A 211 4.56 23.74 4.62
N PHE A 212 3.42 23.06 4.55
CA PHE A 212 3.18 21.86 5.37
C PHE A 212 4.10 20.71 4.99
N ALA A 213 4.33 20.49 3.69
CA ALA A 213 5.30 19.50 3.23
C ALA A 213 6.71 19.79 3.77
N ARG A 214 7.18 21.05 3.68
CA ARG A 214 8.49 21.45 4.24
C ARG A 214 8.56 21.26 5.75
N VAL A 215 7.50 21.58 6.50
CA VAL A 215 7.47 21.37 7.95
C VAL A 215 7.57 19.88 8.28
N ILE A 216 6.83 19.04 7.55
CA ILE A 216 6.90 17.58 7.72
C ILE A 216 8.30 17.05 7.41
N THR A 217 8.88 17.39 6.25
CA THR A 217 10.23 16.95 5.88
C THR A 217 11.25 17.37 6.96
N ARG A 218 11.14 18.60 7.48
CA ARG A 218 11.98 19.06 8.57
C ARG A 218 11.83 18.22 9.84
N ILE A 219 10.62 17.77 10.17
CA ILE A 219 10.35 16.89 11.31
C ILE A 219 10.97 15.50 11.07
N GLU A 220 10.84 14.96 9.85
CA GLU A 220 11.42 13.66 9.45
C GLU A 220 12.95 13.65 9.53
N GLU A 221 13.59 14.82 9.38
CA GLU A 221 15.04 15.05 9.49
C GLU A 221 15.52 15.37 10.91
N LEU A 222 14.65 15.42 11.93
CA LEU A 222 15.05 15.72 13.32
C LEU A 222 15.74 14.52 13.98
N GLU A 223 16.99 14.24 13.62
CA GLU A 223 17.78 13.12 14.14
C GLU A 223 17.96 13.15 15.67
N TRP A 224 17.87 14.33 16.30
CA TRP A 224 17.93 14.43 17.76
C TRP A 224 16.75 13.72 18.45
N LEU A 225 15.62 13.54 17.76
CA LEU A 225 14.48 12.76 18.25
C LEU A 225 14.80 11.27 18.30
N ASP A 226 15.82 10.77 17.60
CA ASP A 226 16.16 9.35 17.59
C ASP A 226 16.61 8.87 18.95
N ASN A 227 17.41 9.66 19.66
CA ASN A 227 17.86 9.31 20.99
C ASN A 227 16.67 9.16 21.95
N ALA A 228 15.71 10.10 21.89
CA ALA A 228 14.50 10.04 22.70
C ALA A 228 13.62 8.84 22.30
N ALA A 229 13.42 8.63 20.99
CA ALA A 229 12.63 7.53 20.44
C ALA A 229 13.22 6.15 20.76
N GLN A 230 14.55 6.03 20.77
CA GLN A 230 15.27 4.80 21.09
C GLN A 230 15.20 4.51 22.59
N GLN A 231 15.41 5.51 23.46
CA GLN A 231 15.30 5.32 24.90
C GLN A 231 13.90 4.90 25.33
N LEU A 232 12.87 5.56 24.80
CA LEU A 232 11.47 5.18 25.02
C LEU A 232 11.16 3.80 24.46
N GLY A 233 11.65 3.50 23.24
CA GLY A 233 11.48 2.18 22.62
C GLY A 233 12.15 1.05 23.40
N ALA A 234 13.33 1.29 23.96
CA ALA A 234 14.06 0.32 24.78
C ALA A 234 13.31 0.02 26.09
N GLY A 235 12.72 1.04 26.72
CA GLY A 235 11.88 0.85 27.91
C GLY A 235 10.62 0.03 27.65
N LEU A 236 10.08 0.08 26.42
CA LEU A 236 8.89 -0.67 25.99
C LEU A 236 9.23 -2.04 25.36
N ARG A 237 10.51 -2.37 25.18
CA ARG A 237 10.97 -3.63 24.58
C ARG A 237 10.42 -4.90 25.26
N PRO A 238 10.32 -4.99 26.60
CA PRO A 238 9.77 -6.18 27.26
C PRO A 238 8.29 -6.43 26.93
N ILE A 239 7.51 -5.36 26.78
CA ILE A 239 6.09 -5.42 26.37
C ILE A 239 6.02 -5.86 24.90
N ARG A 240 6.87 -5.29 24.05
CA ARG A 240 6.96 -5.64 22.62
C ARG A 240 7.36 -7.09 22.37
N GLU A 241 8.30 -7.64 23.14
CA GLU A 241 8.83 -8.99 22.95
C GLU A 241 8.00 -10.05 23.66
N GLY A 242 7.45 -9.74 24.85
CA GLY A 242 6.61 -10.66 25.63
C GLY A 242 5.24 -10.92 25.04
N GLU A 243 4.73 -10.04 24.16
CA GLU A 243 3.37 -10.14 23.64
C GLU A 243 3.26 -10.43 22.13
N ARG A 244 4.35 -10.71 21.38
CA ARG A 244 4.26 -10.92 19.90
C ARG A 244 3.31 -12.05 19.45
N THR A 245 2.81 -12.87 20.36
CA THR A 245 1.81 -13.92 20.16
C THR A 245 0.66 -13.87 21.18
N GLY A 246 0.59 -12.84 22.02
CA GLY A 246 -0.41 -12.70 23.08
C GLY A 246 -1.69 -12.02 22.60
N LYS A 247 -2.84 -12.43 23.15
CA LYS A 247 -4.17 -11.87 22.79
C LYS A 247 -4.27 -10.34 22.92
N VAL A 248 -3.51 -9.74 23.84
CA VAL A 248 -3.47 -8.28 24.04
C VAL A 248 -2.80 -7.59 22.86
N PHE A 249 -1.65 -8.10 22.41
CA PHE A 249 -0.96 -7.59 21.23
C PHE A 249 -1.78 -7.79 19.97
N GLU A 250 -2.42 -8.95 19.81
CA GLU A 250 -3.33 -9.22 18.67
C GLU A 250 -4.52 -8.26 18.64
N LEU A 251 -5.06 -7.88 19.80
CA LEU A 251 -6.14 -6.89 19.91
C LEU A 251 -5.64 -5.48 19.58
N LEU A 252 -4.51 -5.07 20.14
CA LEU A 252 -3.96 -3.72 19.93
C LEU A 252 -3.55 -3.48 18.48
N HIS A 253 -2.96 -4.48 17.84
CA HIS A 253 -2.57 -4.45 16.43
C HIS A 253 -3.67 -5.01 15.51
N GLY A 254 -4.92 -5.04 15.94
CA GLY A 254 -6.03 -5.22 15.00
C GLY A 254 -6.20 -6.58 14.33
N ARG A 255 -5.44 -7.61 14.72
CA ARG A 255 -5.51 -8.95 14.10
C ARG A 255 -6.85 -9.64 14.32
N LEU A 256 -7.53 -9.34 15.43
CA LEU A 256 -8.88 -9.85 15.71
C LEU A 256 -9.97 -9.11 14.92
N THR A 257 -9.73 -7.86 14.56
CA THR A 257 -10.72 -6.95 13.92
C THR A 257 -10.42 -6.70 12.43
N GLY A 258 -9.30 -7.22 11.93
CA GLY A 258 -8.80 -6.99 10.57
C GLY A 258 -8.25 -5.58 10.30
N HIS A 259 -8.18 -4.72 11.33
CA HIS A 259 -7.76 -3.32 11.22
C HIS A 259 -7.13 -2.86 12.53
N ALA A 260 -6.06 -2.06 12.45
CA ALA A 260 -5.44 -1.40 13.59
C ALA A 260 -6.51 -0.69 14.45
N LEU A 261 -6.41 -0.82 15.77
CA LEU A 261 -7.40 -0.25 16.68
C LEU A 261 -7.21 1.26 16.86
N HIS A 262 -6.00 1.78 16.65
CA HIS A 262 -5.67 3.18 16.91
C HIS A 262 -6.50 4.18 16.10
N PRO A 263 -6.68 4.06 14.76
CA PRO A 263 -7.50 5.00 14.00
C PRO A 263 -8.92 5.13 14.57
N ALA A 264 -9.60 4.00 14.80
CA ALA A 264 -10.95 3.99 15.37
C ALA A 264 -11.00 4.56 16.79
N MET A 265 -10.01 4.25 17.62
CA MET A 265 -9.93 4.78 18.99
C MET A 265 -9.60 6.27 19.04
N SER A 266 -8.92 6.82 18.03
CA SER A 266 -8.52 8.22 17.97
C SER A 266 -9.67 9.18 17.64
N ASP A 267 -10.71 8.70 16.93
CA ASP A 267 -11.88 9.50 16.58
C ASP A 267 -12.73 9.84 17.81
N LEU A 268 -12.79 8.93 18.77
CA LEU A 268 -13.60 9.07 19.99
C LEU A 268 -13.20 10.29 20.84
N PRO A 269 -11.94 10.47 21.29
CA PRO A 269 -11.55 11.63 22.08
C PRO A 269 -11.72 12.94 21.31
N LEU A 270 -11.42 12.95 19.99
CA LEU A 270 -11.58 14.14 19.16
C LEU A 270 -13.05 14.58 19.08
N GLY A 271 -13.96 13.65 18.78
CA GLY A 271 -15.41 13.93 18.74
C GLY A 271 -15.96 14.40 20.07
N LEU A 272 -15.51 13.80 21.18
CA LEU A 272 -15.91 14.20 22.53
C LEU A 272 -15.43 15.60 22.90
N TRP A 273 -14.21 15.98 22.51
CA TRP A 273 -13.69 17.33 22.77
C TRP A 273 -14.31 18.40 21.87
N VAL A 274 -14.64 18.06 20.62
CA VAL A 274 -15.45 18.94 19.75
C VAL A 274 -16.82 19.17 20.40
N GLY A 275 -17.49 18.10 20.83
CA GLY A 275 -18.76 18.18 21.54
C GLY A 275 -18.68 18.98 22.84
N GLN A 276 -17.60 18.82 23.62
CA GLN A 276 -17.34 19.60 24.83
C GLN A 276 -17.32 21.11 24.53
N VAL A 277 -16.57 21.53 23.51
CA VAL A 277 -16.46 22.95 23.13
C VAL A 277 -17.79 23.48 22.59
N ALA A 278 -18.53 22.68 21.82
CA ALA A 278 -19.85 23.05 21.33
C ALA A 278 -20.85 23.26 22.49
N LEU A 279 -20.86 22.36 23.47
CA LEU A 279 -21.71 22.47 24.66
C LEU A 279 -21.35 23.68 25.53
N ASP A 280 -20.07 24.00 25.65
CA ASP A 280 -19.62 25.22 26.34
C ASP A 280 -20.12 26.52 25.69
N ALA A 281 -20.26 26.51 24.36
CA ALA A 281 -20.75 27.64 23.58
C ALA A 281 -22.25 27.89 23.80
N VAL A 282 -23.05 26.83 24.01
CA VAL A 282 -24.50 26.94 24.25
C VAL A 282 -24.89 27.00 25.73
N GLY A 283 -23.92 27.00 26.66
CA GLY A 283 -24.17 27.14 28.10
C GLY A 283 -24.34 25.82 28.86
N GLU A 284 -24.19 24.67 28.20
CA GLU A 284 -24.40 23.33 28.78
C GLU A 284 -23.14 22.81 29.51
N HIS A 285 -22.70 23.55 30.55
CA HIS A 285 -21.41 23.32 31.22
C HIS A 285 -21.28 21.95 31.91
N GLY A 286 -22.39 21.42 32.43
CA GLY A 286 -22.41 20.10 33.06
C GLY A 286 -22.18 18.98 32.05
N ALA A 287 -22.83 19.06 30.89
CA ALA A 287 -22.65 18.09 29.82
C ALA A 287 -21.26 18.22 29.16
N ALA A 288 -20.77 19.45 28.96
CA ALA A 288 -19.41 19.71 28.49
C ALA A 288 -18.35 19.06 29.39
N GLY A 289 -18.50 19.15 30.72
CA GLY A 289 -17.59 18.51 31.66
C GLY A 289 -17.57 16.98 31.56
N LYS A 290 -18.73 16.34 31.35
CA LYS A 290 -18.82 14.89 31.15
C LYS A 290 -18.14 14.46 29.87
N LEU A 291 -18.35 15.18 28.76
CA LEU A 291 -17.67 14.89 27.49
C LEU A 291 -16.16 15.07 27.62
N GLY A 292 -15.67 16.08 28.35
CA GLY A 292 -14.25 16.26 28.59
C GLY A 292 -13.62 15.13 29.39
N ALA A 293 -14.29 14.65 30.44
CA ALA A 293 -13.84 13.50 31.20
C ALA A 293 -13.80 12.22 30.36
N LEU A 294 -14.85 11.96 29.56
CA LEU A 294 -14.91 10.81 28.66
C LEU A 294 -13.86 10.92 27.54
N GLY A 295 -13.60 12.13 27.06
CA GLY A 295 -12.56 12.43 26.06
C GLY A 295 -11.16 12.13 26.59
N ILE A 296 -10.86 12.45 27.85
CA ILE A 296 -9.59 12.06 28.48
C ILE A 296 -9.50 10.54 28.64
N ALA A 297 -10.56 9.88 29.10
CA ALA A 297 -10.58 8.43 29.28
C ALA A 297 -10.36 7.67 27.95
N SER A 298 -11.06 8.08 26.89
CA SER A 298 -10.86 7.53 25.54
C SER A 298 -9.49 7.90 24.95
N GLY A 299 -8.99 9.11 25.24
CA GLY A 299 -7.65 9.56 24.86
C GLY A 299 -6.53 8.68 25.42
N VAL A 300 -6.69 8.16 26.64
CA VAL A 300 -5.76 7.15 27.19
C VAL A 300 -5.79 5.86 26.36
N GLY A 301 -6.97 5.40 25.94
CA GLY A 301 -7.08 4.23 25.05
C GLY A 301 -6.44 4.45 23.68
N ALA A 302 -6.63 5.64 23.09
CA ALA A 302 -5.96 6.05 21.86
C ALA A 302 -4.43 6.11 22.04
N ALA A 303 -3.94 6.62 23.16
CA ALA A 303 -2.50 6.68 23.46
C ALA A 303 -1.87 5.29 23.61
N VAL A 304 -2.56 4.33 24.25
CA VAL A 304 -2.09 2.95 24.39
C VAL A 304 -2.00 2.27 23.02
N THR A 305 -3.06 2.34 22.22
CA THR A 305 -3.09 1.76 20.86
C THR A 305 -2.07 2.42 19.93
N GLY A 306 -1.94 3.74 19.96
CA GLY A 306 -0.96 4.47 19.14
C GLY A 306 0.49 4.21 19.57
N THR A 307 0.74 3.97 20.85
CA THR A 307 2.07 3.56 21.32
C THR A 307 2.44 2.19 20.78
N ALA A 308 1.49 1.26 20.71
CA ALA A 308 1.70 -0.06 20.12
C ALA A 308 2.12 0.06 18.65
N ASP A 309 1.36 0.79 17.84
CA ASP A 309 1.69 1.08 16.43
C ASP A 309 3.05 1.78 16.28
N TRP A 310 3.36 2.73 17.15
CA TRP A 310 4.64 3.42 17.14
C TRP A 310 5.83 2.48 17.43
N THR A 311 5.65 1.41 18.21
CA THR A 311 6.76 0.49 18.54
C THR A 311 7.31 -0.30 17.34
N VAL A 312 6.53 -0.38 16.26
CA VAL A 312 6.88 -1.08 15.01
C VAL A 312 7.26 -0.14 13.87
N SER A 313 7.18 1.17 14.08
CA SER A 313 7.64 2.21 13.15
C SER A 313 9.17 2.41 13.18
N ASP A 314 9.74 2.80 12.03
CA ASP A 314 11.16 3.07 11.83
C ASP A 314 11.41 4.44 11.17
N GLY A 315 12.68 4.88 11.15
CA GLY A 315 13.14 6.08 10.44
C GLY A 315 12.31 7.36 10.70
N GLY A 316 11.95 8.05 9.61
CA GLY A 316 11.16 9.28 9.65
C GLY A 316 9.77 9.09 10.26
N ASP A 317 9.12 7.94 10.00
CA ASP A 317 7.78 7.64 10.53
C ASP A 317 7.79 7.56 12.06
N ARG A 318 8.85 6.95 12.62
CA ARG A 318 9.06 6.89 14.06
C ARG A 318 9.22 8.28 14.69
N ARG A 319 9.93 9.19 14.02
CA ARG A 319 10.15 10.57 14.50
C ARG A 319 8.86 11.39 14.45
N VAL A 320 8.13 11.33 13.34
CA VAL A 320 6.82 11.99 13.20
C VAL A 320 5.83 11.42 14.21
N GLY A 321 5.79 10.09 14.40
CA GLY A 321 4.94 9.42 15.39
C GLY A 321 5.25 9.83 16.84
N LEU A 322 6.53 10.02 17.19
CA LEU A 322 6.92 10.51 18.50
C LEU A 322 6.41 11.95 18.73
N LEU A 323 6.60 12.83 17.74
CA LEU A 323 6.15 14.22 17.83
C LEU A 323 4.62 14.31 17.90
N HIS A 324 3.91 13.49 17.11
CA HIS A 324 2.46 13.31 17.20
C HIS A 324 2.05 12.92 18.63
N GLY A 325 2.67 11.89 19.21
CA GLY A 325 2.38 11.41 20.56
C GLY A 325 2.64 12.48 21.63
N ILE A 326 3.74 13.23 21.54
CA ILE A 326 4.05 14.34 22.47
C ILE A 326 3.00 15.43 22.40
N GLY A 327 2.59 15.84 21.20
CA GLY A 327 1.56 16.86 21.01
C GLY A 327 0.20 16.42 21.53
N GLN A 328 -0.18 15.16 21.31
CA GLN A 328 -1.43 14.61 21.84
C GLN A 328 -1.41 14.47 23.36
N LEU A 329 -0.27 14.14 23.96
CA LEU A 329 -0.11 14.16 25.42
C LEU A 329 -0.24 15.58 25.98
N ALA A 330 0.32 16.59 25.30
CA ALA A 330 0.17 18.00 25.68
C ALA A 330 -1.30 18.45 25.59
N ALA A 331 -2.00 18.12 24.50
CA ALA A 331 -3.43 18.39 24.33
C ALA A 331 -4.26 17.75 25.46
N MET A 332 -4.01 16.47 25.78
CA MET A 332 -4.71 15.75 26.84
C MET A 332 -4.43 16.36 28.23
N THR A 333 -3.20 16.84 28.47
CA THR A 333 -2.84 17.54 29.71
C THR A 333 -3.60 18.86 29.85
N ILE A 334 -3.71 19.63 28.76
CA ILE A 334 -4.50 20.87 28.72
C ILE A 334 -5.98 20.59 28.98
N GLN A 335 -6.52 19.51 28.40
CA GLN A 335 -7.90 19.07 28.67
C GLN A 335 -8.11 18.62 30.14
N GLY A 336 -7.12 17.95 30.74
CA GLY A 336 -7.10 17.69 32.18
C GLY A 336 -7.16 18.98 33.00
N GLY A 337 -6.44 20.03 32.58
CA GLY A 337 -6.55 21.36 33.16
C GLY A 337 -7.95 21.96 33.04
N SER A 338 -8.61 21.81 31.88
CA SER A 338 -10.01 22.20 31.69
C SER A 338 -10.92 21.49 32.69
N LEU A 339 -10.79 20.16 32.83
CA LEU A 339 -11.60 19.37 33.76
C LEU A 339 -11.38 19.81 35.22
N VAL A 340 -10.13 20.03 35.64
CA VAL A 340 -9.81 20.53 36.99
C VAL A 340 -10.43 21.91 37.23
N ALA A 341 -10.39 22.81 36.23
CA ALA A 341 -11.02 24.12 36.33
C ALA A 341 -12.55 24.03 36.49
N ARG A 342 -13.21 23.09 35.79
CA ARG A 342 -14.65 22.82 35.94
C ARG A 342 -15.00 22.32 37.34
N VAL A 343 -14.24 21.37 37.86
CA VAL A 343 -14.42 20.83 39.21
C VAL A 343 -14.27 21.93 40.27
N LYS A 344 -13.38 22.90 40.04
CA LYS A 344 -13.20 24.09 40.90
C LYS A 344 -14.23 25.20 40.65
N GLY A 345 -15.22 25.01 39.80
CA GLY A 345 -16.24 26.01 39.47
C GLY A 345 -15.77 27.18 38.59
N ARG A 346 -14.56 27.10 38.01
CA ARG A 346 -13.95 28.15 37.18
C ARG A 346 -14.31 27.99 35.71
N GLN A 347 -15.54 28.38 35.34
CA GLN A 347 -16.07 28.14 33.99
C GLN A 347 -15.31 28.89 32.88
N GLY A 348 -14.95 30.16 33.07
CA GLY A 348 -14.21 30.93 32.06
C GLY A 348 -12.88 30.27 31.67
N PRO A 349 -11.96 30.04 32.62
CA PRO A 349 -10.70 29.33 32.36
C PRO A 349 -10.90 27.93 31.80
N ALA A 350 -11.92 27.19 32.24
CA ALA A 350 -12.22 25.86 31.72
C ALA A 350 -12.50 25.86 30.22
N LYS A 351 -13.29 26.82 29.73
CA LYS A 351 -13.62 26.97 28.29
C LYS A 351 -12.38 27.32 27.47
N VAL A 352 -11.55 28.23 27.97
CA VAL A 352 -10.30 28.61 27.28
C VAL A 352 -9.38 27.41 27.16
N LEU A 353 -9.15 26.68 28.25
CA LEU A 353 -8.33 25.46 28.24
C LEU A 353 -8.93 24.39 27.31
N ALA A 354 -10.25 24.22 27.30
CA ALA A 354 -10.93 23.30 26.39
C ALA A 354 -10.66 23.61 24.91
N GLY A 355 -10.83 24.88 24.53
CA GLY A 355 -10.58 25.35 23.17
C GLY A 355 -9.11 25.23 22.77
N VAL A 356 -8.19 25.60 23.66
CA VAL A 356 -6.74 25.45 23.42
C VAL A 356 -6.36 23.98 23.29
N GLY A 357 -6.86 23.11 24.17
CA GLY A 357 -6.59 21.67 24.12
C GLY A 357 -7.10 21.04 22.81
N LEU A 358 -8.30 21.42 22.37
CA LEU A 358 -8.83 21.00 21.07
C LEU A 358 -7.97 21.51 19.90
N GLY A 359 -7.57 22.77 19.92
CA GLY A 359 -6.71 23.36 18.88
C GLY A 359 -5.36 22.65 18.75
N VAL A 360 -4.70 22.36 19.88
CA VAL A 360 -3.46 21.56 19.88
C VAL A 360 -3.73 20.15 19.35
N SER A 361 -4.85 19.52 19.76
CA SER A 361 -5.18 18.18 19.29
C SER A 361 -5.38 18.11 17.78
N VAL A 362 -6.12 19.06 17.19
CA VAL A 362 -6.32 19.14 15.74
C VAL A 362 -5.00 19.37 14.99
N ALA A 363 -4.14 20.24 15.50
CA ALA A 363 -2.85 20.53 14.88
C ALA A 363 -1.94 19.30 14.83
N PHE A 364 -1.88 18.50 15.90
CA PHE A 364 -1.06 17.29 15.94
C PHE A 364 -1.75 16.06 15.34
N ALA A 365 -3.08 16.04 15.24
CA ALA A 365 -3.82 15.04 14.47
C ALA A 365 -3.43 15.05 12.98
N TYR A 366 -3.04 16.21 12.43
CA TYR A 366 -2.50 16.31 11.07
C TYR A 366 -1.28 15.40 10.86
N LEU A 367 -0.38 15.30 11.85
CA LEU A 367 0.78 14.40 11.77
C LEU A 367 0.35 12.93 11.76
N GLY A 368 -0.69 12.57 12.51
CA GLY A 368 -1.29 11.23 12.46
C GLY A 368 -1.90 10.94 11.07
N GLY A 369 -2.58 11.91 10.49
CA GLY A 369 -3.08 11.82 9.11
C GLY A 369 -1.96 11.64 8.09
N HIS A 370 -0.83 12.33 8.22
CA HIS A 370 0.34 12.14 7.37
C HIS A 370 0.91 10.73 7.48
N LEU A 371 1.02 10.17 8.68
CA LEU A 371 1.50 8.80 8.89
C LEU A 371 0.61 7.78 8.18
N VAL A 372 -0.71 7.87 8.35
CA VAL A 372 -1.65 6.89 7.78
C VAL A 372 -1.85 7.11 6.28
N LEU A 373 -2.22 8.33 5.87
CA LEU A 373 -2.64 8.62 4.49
C LEU A 373 -1.45 8.95 3.56
N GLY A 374 -0.41 9.59 4.10
CA GLY A 374 0.75 10.00 3.32
C GLY A 374 1.85 8.95 3.28
N ARG A 375 2.06 8.23 4.39
CA ARG A 375 3.15 7.26 4.54
C ARG A 375 2.68 5.79 4.54
N GLY A 376 1.37 5.54 4.65
CA GLY A 376 0.83 4.17 4.66
C GLY A 376 1.13 3.40 5.93
N VAL A 377 1.45 4.08 7.04
CA VAL A 377 1.77 3.42 8.31
C VAL A 377 0.53 2.69 8.84
N MET A 378 0.70 1.39 9.12
CA MET A 378 -0.38 0.48 9.56
C MET A 378 -1.51 0.32 8.53
N VAL A 379 -1.19 0.47 7.24
CA VAL A 379 -2.12 0.19 6.13
C VAL A 379 -1.66 -1.06 5.38
N ASP A 380 -2.60 -1.81 4.83
CA ASP A 380 -2.31 -2.99 4.01
C ASP A 380 -1.63 -2.59 2.69
N HIS A 381 -0.32 -2.84 2.61
CA HIS A 381 0.47 -2.55 1.41
C HIS A 381 0.13 -3.42 0.20
N THR A 382 -0.72 -4.43 0.35
CA THR A 382 -1.19 -5.29 -0.75
C THR A 382 -2.57 -4.88 -1.28
N ALA A 383 -3.29 -4.00 -0.58
CA ALA A 383 -4.67 -3.62 -0.91
C ALA A 383 -4.85 -2.98 -2.30
N TRP A 384 -3.77 -2.48 -2.90
CA TRP A 384 -3.78 -1.81 -4.20
C TRP A 384 -3.05 -2.59 -5.30
N ASN A 385 -2.65 -3.83 -5.05
CA ASN A 385 -1.98 -4.63 -6.07
C ASN A 385 -2.96 -5.08 -7.16
N VAL A 386 -2.50 -5.04 -8.42
CA VAL A 386 -3.31 -5.46 -9.56
C VAL A 386 -3.43 -6.98 -9.52
N GLU A 387 -4.65 -7.47 -9.67
CA GLU A 387 -4.97 -8.89 -9.53
C GLU A 387 -5.07 -9.57 -10.90
N PRO A 388 -4.26 -10.61 -11.19
CA PRO A 388 -4.38 -11.33 -12.46
C PRO A 388 -5.71 -12.07 -12.50
N ARG A 389 -6.66 -11.56 -13.30
CA ARG A 389 -8.04 -12.09 -13.36
C ARG A 389 -8.15 -13.38 -14.17
N ARG A 390 -7.15 -13.64 -15.01
CA ARG A 390 -7.03 -14.82 -15.86
C ARG A 390 -5.80 -15.61 -15.44
N TRP A 391 -5.77 -16.88 -15.82
CA TRP A 391 -4.56 -17.68 -15.65
C TRP A 391 -3.43 -17.07 -16.46
N THR A 392 -2.37 -16.69 -15.76
CA THR A 392 -1.22 -15.98 -16.33
C THR A 392 0.03 -16.76 -16.00
N GLN A 393 0.90 -16.94 -16.99
CA GLN A 393 2.17 -17.64 -16.82
C GLN A 393 3.07 -16.86 -15.87
N ALA A 394 3.51 -17.51 -14.80
CA ALA A 394 4.34 -16.89 -13.76
C ALA A 394 5.79 -17.35 -13.85
N ILE A 395 6.02 -18.66 -13.96
CA ILE A 395 7.37 -19.24 -14.05
C ILE A 395 7.33 -20.61 -14.73
N VAL A 396 8.40 -21.00 -15.41
CA VAL A 396 8.54 -22.35 -15.97
C VAL A 396 8.67 -23.37 -14.82
N VAL A 397 7.99 -24.51 -14.93
CA VAL A 397 7.96 -25.57 -13.89
C VAL A 397 9.36 -26.07 -13.52
N THR A 398 10.28 -26.11 -14.48
CA THR A 398 11.68 -26.54 -14.27
C THR A 398 12.53 -25.50 -13.55
N ASP A 399 12.10 -24.24 -13.52
CA ASP A 399 12.85 -23.14 -12.92
C ASP A 399 12.51 -22.96 -11.42
N LEU A 400 11.65 -23.81 -10.85
CA LEU A 400 11.32 -23.80 -9.44
C LEU A 400 11.44 -25.22 -8.87
N SER A 401 12.54 -25.54 -8.20
CA SER A 401 12.74 -26.87 -7.61
C SER A 401 11.92 -27.04 -6.33
N SER A 402 11.75 -28.28 -5.86
CA SER A 402 11.17 -28.52 -4.53
C SER A 402 12.05 -27.87 -3.45
N GLY A 403 11.44 -27.10 -2.55
CA GLY A 403 12.11 -26.31 -1.53
C GLY A 403 12.45 -24.88 -1.97
N ASP A 404 12.36 -24.58 -3.28
CA ASP A 404 12.65 -23.25 -3.81
C ASP A 404 11.46 -22.30 -3.66
N PHE A 405 11.78 -21.01 -3.60
CA PHE A 405 10.84 -19.92 -3.73
C PHE A 405 11.47 -18.78 -4.54
N LYS A 406 10.66 -18.10 -5.36
CA LYS A 406 11.11 -17.02 -6.24
C LYS A 406 10.04 -15.93 -6.32
N ALA A 407 10.49 -14.68 -6.41
CA ALA A 407 9.63 -13.59 -6.85
C ALA A 407 9.57 -13.56 -8.37
N VAL A 408 8.38 -13.39 -8.92
CA VAL A 408 8.13 -13.20 -10.35
C VAL A 408 7.14 -12.06 -10.55
N ASP A 409 7.29 -11.31 -11.63
CA ASP A 409 6.30 -10.30 -12.01
C ASP A 409 5.20 -10.94 -12.84
N VAL A 410 3.95 -10.70 -12.46
CA VAL A 410 2.76 -11.16 -13.17
C VAL A 410 1.83 -9.97 -13.34
N GLU A 411 1.79 -9.41 -14.55
CA GLU A 411 0.98 -8.23 -14.89
C GLU A 411 1.24 -7.03 -13.96
N GLY A 412 2.51 -6.80 -13.56
CA GLY A 412 2.90 -5.74 -12.64
C GLY A 412 2.65 -6.03 -11.16
N ARG A 413 2.26 -7.28 -10.81
CA ARG A 413 2.22 -7.78 -9.44
C ARG A 413 3.45 -8.64 -9.17
N SER A 414 4.23 -8.29 -8.14
CA SER A 414 5.29 -9.17 -7.65
C SER A 414 4.68 -10.31 -6.84
N VAL A 415 4.80 -11.54 -7.34
CA VAL A 415 4.25 -12.76 -6.74
C VAL A 415 5.38 -13.63 -6.22
N LEU A 416 5.29 -14.06 -4.97
CA LEU A 416 6.18 -15.04 -4.37
C LEU A 416 5.63 -16.43 -4.64
N VAL A 417 6.24 -17.13 -5.60
CA VAL A 417 5.91 -18.52 -5.91
C VAL A 417 6.87 -19.42 -5.15
N SER A 418 6.34 -20.42 -4.45
CA SER A 418 7.08 -21.39 -3.67
C SER A 418 6.64 -22.80 -4.01
N ARG A 419 7.57 -23.76 -3.96
CA ARG A 419 7.27 -25.18 -4.15
C ARG A 419 7.73 -25.98 -2.94
N SER A 420 6.81 -26.74 -2.35
CA SER A 420 7.09 -27.68 -1.27
C SER A 420 6.67 -29.07 -1.72
N GLU A 421 7.64 -29.97 -1.91
CA GLU A 421 7.41 -31.32 -2.45
C GLU A 421 6.61 -31.25 -3.76
N ASP A 422 5.32 -31.57 -3.72
CA ASP A 422 4.40 -31.58 -4.87
C ASP A 422 3.39 -30.41 -4.89
N THR A 423 3.48 -29.47 -3.95
CA THR A 423 2.55 -28.34 -3.84
C THR A 423 3.21 -27.03 -4.23
N VAL A 424 2.64 -26.34 -5.21
CA VAL A 424 3.00 -24.97 -5.57
C VAL A 424 2.05 -23.99 -4.89
N SER A 425 2.58 -23.05 -4.13
CA SER A 425 1.82 -21.97 -3.51
C SER A 425 2.31 -20.62 -3.99
N ALA A 426 1.40 -19.68 -4.20
CA ALA A 426 1.71 -18.32 -4.63
C ALA A 426 1.02 -17.31 -3.71
N ILE A 427 1.79 -16.43 -3.11
CA ILE A 427 1.28 -15.29 -2.34
C ILE A 427 1.85 -13.99 -2.91
N ASP A 428 1.30 -12.85 -2.50
CA ASP A 428 1.93 -11.57 -2.80
C ASP A 428 3.37 -11.53 -2.26
N ASN A 429 4.31 -11.03 -3.06
CA ASN A 429 5.70 -10.88 -2.64
C ASN A 429 5.91 -9.61 -1.79
N ILE A 430 4.96 -8.68 -1.80
CA ILE A 430 5.02 -7.44 -1.03
C ILE A 430 4.40 -7.70 0.34
N CYS A 431 5.19 -7.55 1.39
CA CYS A 431 4.72 -7.72 2.77
C CYS A 431 3.62 -6.69 3.08
N SER A 432 2.38 -7.17 3.27
CA SER A 432 1.22 -6.41 3.78
C SER A 432 1.48 -5.46 4.98
N HIS A 433 2.53 -5.64 5.77
CA HIS A 433 2.88 -4.73 6.88
C HIS A 433 3.47 -3.39 6.44
N ALA A 434 4.53 -3.42 5.65
CA ALA A 434 5.35 -2.24 5.35
C ALA A 434 5.85 -2.19 3.90
N GLY A 435 5.43 -3.14 3.06
CA GLY A 435 5.85 -3.22 1.65
C GLY A 435 7.14 -3.99 1.39
N GLY A 436 7.68 -4.71 2.38
CA GLY A 436 8.97 -5.39 2.25
C GLY A 436 8.94 -6.60 1.30
N PRO A 437 10.00 -6.84 0.51
CA PRO A 437 10.08 -7.98 -0.41
C PRO A 437 10.27 -9.29 0.34
N LEU A 438 9.28 -10.18 0.28
CA LEU A 438 9.29 -11.45 1.01
C LEU A 438 10.32 -12.44 0.44
N ASN A 439 10.62 -12.37 -0.86
CA ASN A 439 11.61 -13.21 -1.52
C ASN A 439 13.06 -12.97 -1.05
N THR A 440 13.36 -11.82 -0.45
CA THR A 440 14.69 -11.59 0.15
C THR A 440 14.72 -11.99 1.62
N GLY A 441 13.63 -12.58 2.12
CA GLY A 441 13.52 -13.15 3.45
C GLY A 441 13.98 -14.61 3.52
N LYS A 442 13.49 -15.32 4.54
CA LYS A 442 13.73 -16.74 4.72
C LYS A 442 12.42 -17.51 4.68
N VAL A 443 12.45 -18.71 4.10
CA VAL A 443 11.34 -19.67 4.16
C VAL A 443 11.79 -20.87 4.97
N GLU A 444 11.06 -21.16 6.06
CA GLU A 444 11.28 -22.30 6.94
C GLU A 444 9.91 -22.92 7.24
N ASP A 445 9.76 -24.24 7.12
CA ASP A 445 8.53 -24.99 7.42
C ASP A 445 7.25 -24.43 6.76
N GLY A 446 7.36 -23.97 5.51
CA GLY A 446 6.23 -23.40 4.76
C GLY A 446 5.79 -22.01 5.26
N VAL A 447 6.65 -21.33 6.03
CA VAL A 447 6.44 -19.98 6.54
C VAL A 447 7.53 -19.06 6.01
N VAL A 448 7.12 -17.97 5.35
CA VAL A 448 8.05 -16.92 4.93
C VAL A 448 8.17 -15.85 6.01
N THR A 449 9.41 -15.48 6.35
CA THR A 449 9.73 -14.39 7.27
C THR A 449 10.20 -13.17 6.48
N CYS A 450 9.45 -12.08 6.58
CA CYS A 450 9.81 -10.79 6.00
C CYS A 450 11.13 -10.27 6.61
N PRO A 451 12.11 -9.86 5.78
CA PRO A 451 13.42 -9.45 6.26
C PRO A 451 13.43 -8.08 6.96
N TRP A 452 12.38 -7.26 6.79
CA TRP A 452 12.36 -5.89 7.34
C TRP A 452 12.03 -5.88 8.84
N HIS A 453 10.85 -6.36 9.21
CA HIS A 453 10.37 -6.31 10.60
C HIS A 453 10.02 -7.68 11.19
N GLY A 454 10.26 -8.76 10.43
CA GLY A 454 10.11 -10.13 10.88
C GLY A 454 8.67 -10.66 10.88
N SER A 455 7.73 -10.01 10.19
CA SER A 455 6.38 -10.55 9.96
C SER A 455 6.48 -11.92 9.28
N GLN A 456 5.70 -12.88 9.76
CA GLN A 456 5.70 -14.24 9.23
C GLN A 456 4.36 -14.59 8.63
N PHE A 457 4.39 -15.24 7.47
CA PHE A 457 3.19 -15.62 6.71
C PHE A 457 3.29 -17.08 6.28
N CYS A 458 2.16 -17.79 6.37
CA CYS A 458 2.09 -19.15 5.84
C CYS A 458 1.96 -19.09 4.32
N LEU A 459 2.85 -19.80 3.61
CA LEU A 459 2.83 -19.84 2.15
C LEU A 459 1.59 -20.55 1.60
N LYS A 460 1.00 -21.47 2.35
CA LYS A 460 -0.15 -22.29 1.90
C LYS A 460 -1.48 -21.52 1.89
N ASP A 461 -1.68 -20.60 2.83
CA ASP A 461 -2.97 -19.94 3.05
C ASP A 461 -2.87 -18.42 3.17
N GLY A 462 -1.66 -17.84 3.15
CA GLY A 462 -1.40 -16.42 3.31
C GLY A 462 -1.56 -15.90 4.75
N SER A 463 -1.97 -16.74 5.71
CA SER A 463 -2.26 -16.29 7.08
C SER A 463 -1.03 -15.76 7.79
N VAL A 464 -1.22 -14.70 8.57
CA VAL A 464 -0.17 -14.18 9.45
C VAL A 464 0.09 -15.20 10.56
N ARG A 465 1.33 -15.67 10.66
CA ARG A 465 1.82 -16.53 11.76
C ARG A 465 2.43 -15.70 12.88
N ARG A 466 3.05 -14.56 12.54
CA ARG A 466 3.67 -13.63 13.48
C ARG A 466 3.60 -12.21 12.95
N GLY A 467 3.23 -11.26 13.82
CA GLY A 467 3.22 -9.84 13.50
C GLY A 467 4.64 -9.26 13.30
N PRO A 468 4.75 -7.97 12.92
CA PRO A 468 3.74 -6.92 13.10
C PRO A 468 2.64 -6.80 12.04
N ALA A 469 2.68 -7.58 10.95
CA ALA A 469 1.59 -7.61 9.97
C ALA A 469 0.23 -7.95 10.61
N GLN A 470 -0.81 -7.23 10.19
CA GLN A 470 -2.19 -7.44 10.64
C GLN A 470 -3.03 -8.15 9.57
N HIS A 471 -2.68 -7.91 8.31
CA HIS A 471 -3.37 -8.41 7.14
C HIS A 471 -2.69 -9.68 6.61
N PRO A 472 -3.44 -10.74 6.26
CA PRO A 472 -2.88 -11.91 5.58
C PRO A 472 -2.30 -11.49 4.22
N GLN A 473 -1.35 -12.26 3.69
CA GLN A 473 -0.95 -12.08 2.30
C GLN A 473 -2.07 -12.59 1.38
N PRO A 474 -2.39 -11.84 0.31
CA PRO A 474 -3.24 -12.36 -0.74
C PRO A 474 -2.67 -13.67 -1.29
N LEU A 475 -3.51 -14.71 -1.30
CA LEU A 475 -3.20 -16.02 -1.86
C LEU A 475 -3.70 -16.08 -3.30
N LEU A 476 -2.80 -16.40 -4.23
CA LEU A 476 -3.14 -16.66 -5.62
C LEU A 476 -3.40 -18.15 -5.82
N GLU A 477 -4.37 -18.46 -6.67
CA GLU A 477 -4.55 -19.81 -7.18
C GLU A 477 -3.39 -20.16 -8.10
N THR A 478 -2.89 -21.39 -7.98
CA THR A 478 -1.78 -21.91 -8.78
C THR A 478 -2.25 -23.13 -9.57
N ARG A 479 -1.70 -23.31 -10.77
CA ARG A 479 -1.80 -24.57 -11.50
C ARG A 479 -0.56 -24.81 -12.35
N GLU A 480 -0.23 -26.07 -12.56
CA GLU A 480 0.76 -26.45 -13.57
C GLU A 480 0.03 -26.75 -14.88
N HIS A 481 0.40 -26.04 -15.94
CA HIS A 481 -0.23 -26.16 -17.25
C HIS A 481 0.80 -25.91 -18.35
N ALA A 482 0.92 -26.84 -19.30
CA ALA A 482 1.82 -26.74 -20.46
C ALA A 482 3.29 -26.38 -20.10
N GLY A 483 3.81 -26.93 -18.99
CA GLY A 483 5.18 -26.67 -18.53
C GLY A 483 5.37 -25.35 -17.75
N TRP A 484 4.29 -24.61 -17.51
CA TRP A 484 4.28 -23.37 -16.73
C TRP A 484 3.54 -23.56 -15.41
N ILE A 485 4.02 -22.88 -14.38
CA ILE A 485 3.21 -22.52 -13.22
C ILE A 485 2.45 -21.26 -13.62
N GLU A 486 1.14 -21.37 -13.68
CA GLU A 486 0.23 -20.26 -13.93
C GLU A 486 -0.42 -19.82 -12.62
N VAL A 487 -0.64 -18.51 -12.46
CA VAL A 487 -1.31 -17.93 -11.30
C VAL A 487 -2.53 -17.12 -11.69
N ARG A 488 -3.46 -16.99 -10.74
CA ARG A 488 -4.68 -16.20 -10.86
C ARG A 488 -5.13 -15.72 -9.48
N ALA A 489 -5.76 -14.54 -9.41
CA ALA A 489 -6.41 -14.09 -8.18
C ALA A 489 -7.58 -15.00 -7.78
N ARG A 490 -7.64 -15.33 -6.49
CA ARG A 490 -8.71 -16.16 -5.92
C ARG A 490 -10.01 -15.37 -5.90
N ARG A 491 -11.09 -15.94 -6.45
CA ARG A 491 -12.41 -15.29 -6.51
C ARG A 491 -13.23 -15.48 -5.24
#